data_AF-A0A5S4VTN7-F1
#
_entry.id   AF-A0A5S4VTN7-F1
#
_cell.length_a   1.000
_cell.length_b   1.000
_cell.length_c   1.000
_cell.angle_alpha   90.00
_cell.angle_beta   90.00
_cell.angle_gamma   90.00
#
_symmetry.space_group_name_H-M   'P 1'
#
loop_
_entity.id
_entity.type
_entity.pdbx_description
1 polymer ?
#
loop_
_entity_poly.entity_id
_entity_poly.type
_entity_poly.pdbx_seq_one_letter_code
_entity_poly.pdbx_strand_id
1 'polypeptide(L)'
;MAFHIKNPETDALARKVAALKKIGLTEAVHAALAHELEREQGKPSLVDLGVQFCRDLRARGNPAQGQPADKAFRDSLYEDT
;
A
#
# COMPACT_ATOMS: atom_id res chain seq x y z
N MET A 1 -28.99 -9.47 13.07
CA MET A 1 -28.21 -10.60 13.62
C MET A 1 -27.50 -10.14 14.89
N ALA A 2 -27.57 -10.93 15.97
CA ALA A 2 -26.83 -10.62 17.19
C ALA A 2 -25.36 -11.04 17.03
N PHE A 3 -24.45 -10.09 17.18
CA PHE A 3 -23.01 -10.34 17.09
C PHE A 3 -22.53 -10.89 18.44
N HIS A 4 -22.27 -12.20 18.53
CA HIS A 4 -21.96 -12.87 19.79
C HIS A 4 -20.47 -13.21 19.87
N ILE A 5 -19.72 -12.40 20.62
CA ILE A 5 -18.29 -12.60 20.84
C ILE A 5 -18.13 -13.49 22.08
N LYS A 6 -17.56 -14.69 21.91
CA LYS A 6 -17.32 -15.64 23.02
C LYS A 6 -16.09 -15.30 23.86
N ASN A 7 -15.16 -14.53 23.31
CA ASN A 7 -13.95 -14.09 24.00
C ASN A 7 -14.23 -12.75 24.74
N PRO A 8 -14.12 -12.71 26.08
CA PRO A 8 -14.40 -11.50 26.85
C PRO A 8 -13.43 -10.35 26.55
N GLU A 9 -12.18 -10.63 26.20
CA GLU A 9 -11.20 -9.60 25.83
C GLU A 9 -11.56 -8.93 24.50
N THR A 10 -12.01 -9.72 23.52
CA THR A 10 -12.44 -9.21 22.22
C THR A 10 -13.72 -8.38 22.33
N ASP A 11 -14.66 -8.76 23.21
CA ASP A 11 -15.86 -7.95 23.48
C ASP A 11 -15.50 -6.61 24.13
N ALA A 12 -14.57 -6.62 25.11
CA ALA A 12 -14.10 -5.39 25.74
C ALA A 12 -13.42 -4.44 24.74
N LEU A 13 -12.61 -4.97 23.81
CA LEU A 13 -11.99 -4.18 22.74
C LEU A 13 -13.04 -3.60 21.78
N ALA A 14 -13.99 -4.43 21.33
CA ALA A 14 -15.07 -3.99 20.45
C ALA A 14 -15.92 -2.89 21.10
N ARG A 15 -16.25 -3.03 22.40
CA ARG A 15 -16.99 -2.01 23.16
C ARG A 15 -16.21 -0.72 23.33
N LYS A 16 -14.89 -0.79 23.57
CA LYS A 16 -14.03 0.41 23.63
C LYS A 16 -14.04 1.17 22.31
N VAL A 17 -13.88 0.46 21.18
CA VAL A 17 -13.92 1.08 19.85
C VAL A 17 -15.30 1.68 19.56
N ALA A 18 -16.38 0.95 19.89
CA ALA A 18 -17.74 1.43 19.76
C ALA A 18 -18.00 2.69 20.58
N ALA A 19 -17.53 2.75 21.83
CA ALA A 19 -17.65 3.91 22.71
C ALA A 19 -16.85 5.11 22.20
N LEU A 20 -15.63 4.89 21.73
CA LEU A 20 -14.77 5.95 21.18
C LEU A 20 -15.38 6.55 19.90
N LYS A 21 -15.89 5.70 19.02
CA LYS A 21 -16.51 6.12 17.74
C LYS A 21 -17.99 6.51 17.88
N LYS A 22 -18.62 6.27 19.05
CA LYS A 22 -20.06 6.47 19.31
C LYS A 22 -20.96 5.75 18.31
N ILE A 23 -20.60 4.53 17.95
CA ILE A 23 -21.32 3.68 16.99
C ILE A 23 -21.77 2.37 17.65
N GLY A 24 -22.64 1.62 16.99
CA GLY A 24 -23.06 0.30 17.46
C GLY A 24 -21.90 -0.71 17.50
N LEU A 25 -22.00 -1.73 18.36
CA LEU A 25 -20.97 -2.77 18.52
C LEU A 25 -20.68 -3.50 17.19
N THR A 26 -21.74 -3.86 16.45
CA THR A 26 -21.62 -4.53 15.15
C THR A 26 -20.89 -3.65 14.13
N GLU A 27 -21.19 -2.35 14.09
CA GLU A 27 -20.53 -1.42 13.18
C GLU A 27 -19.08 -1.18 13.56
N ALA A 28 -18.78 -1.09 14.86
CA ALA A 28 -17.42 -0.96 15.35
C ALA A 28 -16.54 -2.15 14.94
N VAL A 29 -17.08 -3.37 15.07
CA VAL A 29 -16.35 -4.57 14.65
C VAL A 29 -16.21 -4.63 13.13
N HIS A 30 -17.27 -4.34 12.39
CA HIS A 30 -17.22 -4.31 10.92
C HIS A 30 -16.16 -3.32 10.43
N ALA A 31 -16.18 -2.08 10.93
CA ALA A 31 -15.23 -1.05 10.56
C ALA A 31 -13.79 -1.42 10.95
N ALA A 32 -13.58 -2.01 12.13
CA ALA A 32 -12.26 -2.46 12.55
C ALA A 32 -11.69 -3.53 11.62
N LEU A 33 -12.50 -4.51 11.23
CA LEU A 33 -12.10 -5.57 10.29
C LEU A 33 -11.88 -5.02 8.88
N ALA A 34 -12.74 -4.11 8.40
CA ALA A 34 -12.60 -3.49 7.10
C ALA A 34 -11.28 -2.70 7.00
N HIS A 35 -10.94 -1.90 8.02
CA HIS A 35 -9.69 -1.16 8.04
C HIS A 35 -8.45 -2.05 8.15
N GLU A 36 -8.52 -3.18 8.87
CA GLU A 36 -7.41 -4.13 8.93
C GLU A 36 -7.20 -4.81 7.58
N LEU A 37 -8.28 -5.22 6.91
CA LEU A 37 -8.21 -5.76 5.55
C LEU A 37 -7.68 -4.71 4.57
N GLU A 38 -8.11 -3.46 4.67
CA GLU A 38 -7.59 -2.37 3.85
C GLU A 38 -6.10 -2.12 4.11
N ARG A 39 -5.62 -2.24 5.36
CA ARG A 39 -4.19 -2.14 5.67
C ARG A 39 -3.39 -3.31 5.09
N GLU A 40 -3.92 -4.52 5.17
CA GLU A 40 -3.23 -5.70 4.67
C GLU A 40 -3.27 -5.80 3.14
N GLN A 41 -4.39 -5.45 2.50
CA GLN A 41 -4.55 -5.44 1.05
C GLN A 41 -4.01 -4.17 0.39
N GLY A 42 -4.00 -3.05 1.12
CA GLY A 42 -3.53 -1.76 0.67
C GLY A 42 -2.02 -1.57 0.82
N LYS A 43 -1.26 -2.59 1.24
CA LYS A 43 0.18 -2.63 1.01
C LYS A 43 0.38 -2.70 -0.51
N PRO A 44 0.77 -1.60 -1.19
CA PRO A 44 1.01 -1.67 -2.62
C PRO A 44 2.04 -2.76 -2.84
N SER A 45 1.79 -3.65 -3.81
CA SER A 45 2.80 -4.64 -4.11
C SER A 45 4.09 -3.90 -4.47
N LEU A 46 5.24 -4.44 -4.07
CA LEU A 46 6.53 -3.82 -4.42
C LEU A 46 6.66 -3.64 -5.94
N VAL A 47 5.97 -4.48 -6.71
CA VAL A 47 5.84 -4.37 -8.16
C VAL A 47 5.06 -3.11 -8.54
N ASP A 48 3.88 -2.86 -7.96
CA ASP A 48 3.09 -1.65 -8.25
C ASP A 48 3.84 -0.37 -7.87
N LEU A 49 4.53 -0.40 -6.72
CA LEU A 49 5.39 0.70 -6.29
C LEU A 49 6.54 0.93 -7.29
N GLY A 50 7.19 -0.13 -7.75
CA GLY A 50 8.26 -0.06 -8.75
C GLY A 50 7.78 0.43 -10.11
N VAL A 51 6.61 -0.02 -10.56
CA VAL A 51 5.98 0.44 -11.80
C VAL A 51 5.64 1.93 -11.72
N GLN A 52 5.05 2.37 -10.60
CA GLN A 52 4.71 3.77 -10.40
C GLN A 52 5.98 4.64 -10.34
N PHE A 53 7.00 4.19 -9.62
CA PHE A 53 8.29 4.88 -9.55
C PHE A 53 8.95 5.04 -10.93
N CYS A 54 9.01 3.98 -11.74
CA CYS A 54 9.54 4.03 -13.10
C CYS A 54 8.73 4.96 -14.00
N ARG A 55 7.39 4.97 -13.86
CA ARG A 55 6.50 5.86 -14.62
C ARG A 55 6.74 7.32 -14.24
N ASP A 56 6.87 7.62 -12.95
CA ASP A 56 7.13 8.97 -12.46
C ASP A 56 8.52 9.46 -12.87
N LEU A 57 9.54 8.60 -12.81
CA LEU A 57 10.87 8.91 -13.34
C LEU A 57 10.83 9.23 -14.83
N ARG A 58 10.10 8.43 -15.62
CA ARG A 58 9.95 8.66 -17.06
C ARG A 58 9.17 9.92 -17.38
N ALA A 59 8.18 10.29 -16.57
CA ALA A 59 7.42 11.52 -16.75
C ALA A 59 8.24 12.77 -16.39
N ARG A 60 9.12 12.67 -15.39
CA ARG A 60 10.07 13.73 -15.03
C ARG A 60 11.23 13.83 -16.02
N GLY A 61 11.69 12.71 -16.53
CA GLY A 61 12.68 12.66 -17.59
C GLY A 61 12.07 13.19 -18.88
N ASN A 62 12.77 14.10 -19.56
CA ASN A 62 12.33 14.56 -20.88
C ASN A 62 12.70 13.47 -21.92
N PRO A 63 11.74 12.71 -22.47
CA PRO A 63 12.05 11.60 -23.38
C PRO A 63 12.73 12.08 -24.67
N ALA A 64 12.51 13.35 -25.06
CA ALA A 64 13.14 13.97 -26.21
C ALA A 64 14.61 14.36 -25.97
N GLN A 65 15.04 14.43 -24.70
CA GLN A 65 16.44 14.64 -24.31
C GLN A 65 17.14 13.33 -23.89
N GLY A 66 16.46 12.20 -24.03
CA GLY A 66 17.07 10.90 -23.79
C GLY A 66 18.22 10.68 -24.77
N GLN A 67 19.45 10.58 -24.24
CA GLN A 67 20.60 10.23 -25.07
C GLN A 67 20.42 8.78 -25.55
N PRO A 68 20.75 8.48 -26.83
CA PRO A 68 20.67 7.13 -27.34
C PRO A 68 21.65 6.22 -26.60
N ALA A 69 21.12 5.20 -25.93
CA ALA A 69 21.92 4.13 -25.32
C ALA A 69 22.33 3.11 -26.39
N ASP A 70 23.04 3.59 -27.42
CA ASP A 70 23.47 2.78 -28.55
C ASP A 70 24.63 1.84 -28.18
N LYS A 71 25.13 1.08 -29.17
CA LYS A 71 26.25 0.17 -28.94
C LYS A 71 27.50 0.93 -28.48
N ALA A 72 27.79 2.10 -29.04
CA ALA A 72 28.98 2.88 -28.71
C ALA A 72 28.92 3.38 -27.26
N PHE A 73 27.76 3.87 -26.80
CA PHE A 73 27.56 4.24 -25.40
C PHE A 73 27.74 3.03 -24.47
N ARG A 74 27.13 1.89 -24.80
CA ARG A 74 27.23 0.68 -23.97
C ARG A 74 28.66 0.14 -23.88
N ASP A 75 29.39 0.15 -24.99
CA ASP A 75 30.79 -0.27 -25.02
C ASP A 75 31.65 0.67 -24.14
N SER A 76 31.40 2.00 -24.17
CA SER A 76 32.12 2.96 -23.32
C SER A 76 31.89 2.84 -21.80
N LEU A 77 30.83 2.13 -21.36
CA LEU A 77 30.57 1.90 -19.94
C LEU A 77 31.42 0.76 -19.35
N TYR A 78 31.99 -0.09 -20.21
CA TYR A 78 32.81 -1.23 -19.82
C TYR A 78 34.28 -1.08 -20.25
N GLU A 79 34.59 -0.02 -20.99
CA GLU A 79 35.96 0.36 -21.32
C GLU A 79 36.51 1.32 -20.25
N ASP A 80 36.89 0.78 -19.08
CA ASP A 80 37.71 1.49 -18.09
C ASP A 80 39.21 1.18 -18.34
N THR A 81 39.96 2.24 -18.66
CA THR A 81 41.44 2.42 -18.71
C THR A 81 42.28 1.68 -19.76
#